data_AF-A0AAU8A6J6-F1
#
_entry.id   AF-A0AAU8A6J6-F1
#
_cell.length_a   1.000
_cell.length_b   1.000
_cell.length_c   1.000
_cell.angle_alpha   90.00
_cell.angle_beta   90.00
_cell.angle_gamma   90.00
#
_symmetry.space_group_name_H-M   'P 1'
#
loop_
_entity.id
_entity.type
_entity.pdbx_description
1 polymer ?
#
loop_
_entity_poly.entity_id
_entity_poly.type
_entity_poly.pdbx_seq_one_letter_code
_entity_poly.pdbx_strand_id
1 'polypeptide(L)'
;MNLRKKILAAVTVGVLCMALVGCGALSGIASVFTGNGDRDYYVTDPSLHVLEDMDEFGVYEDGKAILMPEEMGDGMDIGITFNKPYSEYFGEYYTGKEYDFRGRDITTKRGIGIGSTMEEVIEAYPDIAFLLFSEDTGDQNIFDLSPAQVEYRIRDHEDKEQYFKTVRFKTKDGELLSSAGYCDYIHENGLHGGYVFANQEEYFKSIWTISFTVEDGVITHIEIGSETL
;
A
#
# COMPACT_ATOMS: atom_id res chain seq x y z
N MET A 1 5.12 34.38 48.92
CA MET A 1 4.25 34.54 47.74
C MET A 1 4.93 33.87 46.55
N ASN A 2 4.32 32.82 46.00
CA ASN A 2 4.29 32.30 44.61
C ASN A 2 5.57 32.45 43.73
N LEU A 3 6.07 31.46 42.98
CA LEU A 3 5.55 30.19 42.47
C LEU A 3 6.72 29.36 41.89
N ARG A 4 6.76 28.05 42.20
CA ARG A 4 7.25 26.87 41.42
C ARG A 4 8.39 27.06 40.39
N LYS A 5 9.57 26.45 40.64
CA LYS A 5 10.04 25.14 40.11
C LYS A 5 9.96 24.99 38.58
N LYS A 6 11.11 24.81 37.90
CA LYS A 6 11.63 23.51 37.43
C LYS A 6 12.92 23.69 36.62
N ILE A 7 13.86 22.80 36.91
CA ILE A 7 15.11 22.53 36.21
C ILE A 7 14.79 21.79 34.90
N LEU A 8 15.49 22.09 33.80
CA LEU A 8 15.94 21.03 32.90
C LEU A 8 17.27 21.43 32.25
N ALA A 9 18.24 20.53 32.44
CA ALA A 9 19.62 20.66 32.00
C ALA A 9 19.76 20.39 30.50
N ALA A 10 20.73 21.08 29.92
CA ALA A 10 21.28 20.84 28.60
C ALA A 10 22.13 19.56 28.55
N VAL A 11 22.13 18.87 27.40
CA VAL A 11 23.25 18.12 26.78
C VAL A 11 22.92 18.01 25.27
N THR A 12 23.28 19.00 24.45
CA THR A 12 24.41 19.02 23.48
C THR A 12 24.38 18.02 22.32
N VAL A 13 24.09 18.57 21.13
CA VAL A 13 24.88 18.54 19.87
C VAL A 13 25.33 17.18 19.32
N GLY A 14 24.76 16.81 18.17
CA GLY A 14 25.36 15.87 17.22
C GLY A 14 24.37 15.47 16.13
N VAL A 15 24.63 15.90 14.88
CA VAL A 15 23.88 15.55 13.66
C VAL A 15 22.57 16.32 13.42
N LEU A 16 22.66 17.65 13.35
CA LEU A 16 21.67 18.49 12.65
C LEU A 16 22.36 19.16 11.45
N CYS A 17 22.83 18.35 10.50
CA CYS A 17 23.51 18.81 9.28
C CYS A 17 23.08 18.04 8.01
N MET A 18 21.90 17.41 7.99
CA MET A 18 21.26 16.94 6.75
C MET A 18 19.79 17.36 6.58
N ALA A 19 19.29 18.31 7.38
CA ALA A 19 17.88 18.75 7.30
C ALA A 19 17.65 20.08 6.54
N LEU A 20 18.67 20.60 5.85
CA LEU A 20 18.58 21.87 5.11
C LEU A 20 19.22 21.76 3.72
N VAL A 21 18.79 20.75 2.94
CA VAL A 21 18.52 20.95 1.52
C VAL A 21 17.02 21.25 1.48
N GLY A 22 16.59 22.49 1.63
CA GLY A 22 16.86 23.51 0.62
C GLY A 22 15.85 23.40 -0.51
N CYS A 23 14.56 23.57 -0.19
CA CYS A 23 13.58 24.32 -0.97
C CYS A 23 13.68 24.16 -2.51
N GLY A 24 13.15 23.05 -3.01
CA GLY A 24 12.88 22.83 -4.43
C GLY A 24 12.27 21.45 -4.62
N ALA A 25 11.05 21.40 -5.15
CA ALA A 25 10.41 20.18 -5.67
C ALA A 25 9.93 19.10 -4.67
N LEU A 26 8.81 19.36 -3.95
CA LEU A 26 7.67 18.44 -4.08
C LEU A 26 7.01 18.79 -5.42
N SER A 27 7.69 18.48 -6.52
CA SER A 27 7.21 18.77 -7.86
C SER A 27 6.22 17.70 -8.27
N GLY A 28 4.98 18.10 -8.52
CA GLY A 28 4.01 17.33 -9.29
C GLY A 28 3.04 16.55 -8.43
N ILE A 29 2.12 17.26 -7.77
CA ILE A 29 0.77 16.70 -7.63
C ILE A 29 0.07 16.92 -8.97
N ALA A 30 -0.09 15.86 -9.76
CA ALA A 30 -0.91 15.87 -10.98
C ALA A 30 -2.33 15.39 -10.66
N SER A 31 -3.32 15.76 -11.48
CA SER A 31 -4.71 15.33 -11.27
C SER A 31 -5.33 14.76 -12.55
N VAL A 32 -6.00 13.61 -12.45
CA VAL A 32 -6.78 12.98 -13.54
C VAL A 32 -8.21 12.76 -13.06
N PHE A 33 -9.17 12.81 -13.97
CA PHE A 33 -10.56 12.47 -13.66
C PHE A 33 -10.83 11.02 -14.04
N THR A 34 -11.31 10.21 -13.11
CA THR A 34 -11.90 8.91 -13.46
C THR A 34 -13.30 9.14 -14.03
N GLY A 35 -13.79 8.21 -14.87
CA GLY A 35 -15.02 8.37 -15.67
C GLY A 35 -16.32 8.69 -14.89
N ASN A 36 -16.26 8.69 -13.55
CA ASN A 36 -17.37 9.04 -12.66
C ASN A 36 -17.30 10.46 -12.06
N GLY A 37 -16.29 11.27 -12.40
CA GLY A 37 -16.16 12.65 -11.94
C GLY A 37 -15.34 12.84 -10.66
N ASP A 38 -14.86 11.75 -10.07
CA ASP A 38 -13.84 11.80 -9.02
C ASP A 38 -12.50 12.19 -9.65
N ARG A 39 -11.78 13.14 -9.05
CA ARG A 39 -10.38 13.37 -9.43
C ARG A 39 -9.54 12.42 -8.60
N ASP A 40 -8.44 11.96 -9.15
CA ASP A 40 -7.37 11.33 -8.39
C ASP A 40 -6.14 12.23 -8.45
N TYR A 41 -5.29 12.13 -7.43
CA TYR A 41 -4.03 12.86 -7.35
C TYR A 41 -2.85 11.90 -7.45
N TYR A 42 -1.81 12.31 -8.16
CA TYR A 42 -0.56 11.54 -8.26
C TYR A 42 0.55 12.33 -7.62
N VAL A 43 1.44 11.68 -6.88
CA VAL A 43 2.71 12.28 -6.50
C VAL A 43 3.79 11.77 -7.45
N THR A 44 4.38 12.67 -8.23
CA THR A 44 5.47 12.30 -9.15
C THR A 44 6.81 12.31 -8.42
N ASP A 45 7.06 11.26 -7.64
CA ASP A 45 8.39 10.98 -7.09
C ASP A 45 9.06 9.87 -7.93
N PRO A 46 10.07 10.20 -8.75
CA PRO A 46 10.72 9.23 -9.63
C PRO A 46 11.57 8.19 -8.87
N SER A 47 11.77 8.37 -7.56
CA SER A 47 12.45 7.39 -6.70
C SER A 47 11.52 6.30 -6.17
N LEU A 48 10.20 6.43 -6.39
CA LEU A 48 9.26 5.39 -6.01
C LEU A 48 9.11 4.35 -7.10
N HIS A 49 8.97 3.10 -6.66
CA HIS A 49 8.99 1.93 -7.51
C HIS A 49 7.83 1.01 -7.18
N VAL A 50 7.50 0.15 -8.14
CA VAL A 50 6.54 -0.93 -7.97
C VAL A 50 7.28 -2.14 -7.41
N LEU A 51 6.64 -2.93 -6.56
CA LEU A 51 7.18 -4.23 -6.16
C LEU A 51 7.37 -5.12 -7.39
N GLU A 52 8.62 -5.46 -7.71
CA GLU A 52 8.94 -6.26 -8.89
C GLU A 52 8.84 -7.76 -8.62
N ASP A 53 9.34 -8.17 -7.44
CA ASP A 53 9.43 -9.56 -7.01
C ASP A 53 8.06 -10.09 -6.62
N MET A 54 7.68 -11.20 -7.25
CA MET A 54 6.37 -11.81 -7.04
C MET A 54 6.23 -12.38 -5.64
N ASP A 55 7.33 -12.85 -5.05
CA ASP A 55 7.29 -13.44 -3.72
C ASP A 55 6.91 -12.43 -2.62
N GLU A 56 7.04 -11.12 -2.85
CA GLU A 56 6.57 -10.07 -1.93
C GLU A 56 5.06 -10.17 -1.69
N PHE A 57 4.33 -10.76 -2.65
CA PHE A 57 2.88 -11.02 -2.58
C PHE A 57 2.56 -12.45 -2.13
N GLY A 58 3.53 -13.19 -1.57
CA GLY A 58 3.28 -14.45 -0.86
C GLY A 58 2.87 -14.21 0.59
N VAL A 59 2.40 -15.28 1.24
CA VAL A 59 2.10 -15.30 2.68
C VAL A 59 3.26 -15.93 3.43
N TYR A 60 3.70 -15.28 4.52
CA TYR A 60 4.83 -15.71 5.32
C TYR A 60 4.44 -15.98 6.77
N GLU A 61 4.94 -17.07 7.33
CA GLU A 61 4.89 -17.40 8.75
C GLU A 61 6.31 -17.50 9.29
N ASP A 62 6.63 -16.77 10.36
CA ASP A 62 7.99 -16.71 10.91
C ASP A 62 9.07 -16.41 9.83
N GLY A 63 8.74 -15.53 8.86
CA GLY A 63 9.61 -15.16 7.73
C GLY A 63 9.80 -16.24 6.66
N LYS A 64 9.03 -17.35 6.70
CA LYS A 64 9.06 -18.41 5.70
C LYS A 64 7.78 -18.40 4.89
N ALA A 65 7.90 -18.48 3.57
CA ALA A 65 6.75 -18.61 2.70
C ALA A 65 5.95 -19.87 3.03
N ILE A 66 4.65 -19.70 3.26
CA ILE A 66 3.68 -20.78 3.46
C ILE A 66 2.68 -20.88 2.30
N LEU A 67 2.56 -19.80 1.52
CA LEU A 67 1.73 -19.76 0.32
C LEU A 67 2.33 -18.76 -0.67
N MET A 68 2.74 -19.24 -1.83
CA MET A 68 3.31 -18.43 -2.91
C MET A 68 2.23 -17.92 -3.86
N PRO A 69 2.49 -16.85 -4.65
CA PRO A 69 1.54 -16.33 -5.64
C PRO A 69 0.95 -17.40 -6.57
N GLU A 70 1.77 -18.36 -7.03
CA GLU A 70 1.34 -19.46 -7.90
C GLU A 70 0.35 -20.41 -7.20
N GLU A 71 0.41 -20.50 -5.88
CA GLU A 71 -0.46 -21.32 -5.04
C GLU A 71 -1.72 -20.58 -4.60
N MET A 72 -1.68 -19.24 -4.58
CA MET A 72 -2.85 -18.38 -4.35
C MET A 72 -3.80 -18.41 -5.55
N GLY A 73 -3.26 -18.63 -6.76
CA GLY A 73 -4.01 -18.92 -7.98
C GLY A 73 -4.64 -17.71 -8.69
N ASP A 74 -5.17 -17.98 -9.89
CA ASP A 74 -6.09 -17.11 -10.62
C ASP A 74 -7.48 -17.22 -9.98
N GLY A 75 -8.08 -16.14 -9.49
CA GLY A 75 -9.42 -16.22 -8.88
C GLY A 75 -9.65 -15.50 -7.55
N MET A 76 -8.64 -14.87 -6.94
CA MET A 76 -8.80 -14.25 -5.61
C MET A 76 -9.40 -12.84 -5.70
N ASP A 77 -10.65 -12.72 -6.13
CA ASP A 77 -11.37 -11.43 -6.22
C ASP A 77 -11.42 -10.64 -4.89
N ILE A 78 -11.04 -11.25 -3.75
CA ILE A 78 -11.17 -10.68 -2.39
C ILE A 78 -9.87 -10.79 -1.56
N GLY A 79 -8.80 -11.39 -2.11
CA GLY A 79 -7.53 -11.56 -1.40
C GLY A 79 -7.58 -12.41 -0.12
N ILE A 80 -6.42 -12.59 0.53
CA ILE A 80 -6.28 -13.20 1.85
C ILE A 80 -6.13 -12.10 2.89
N THR A 81 -7.15 -11.96 3.72
CA THR A 81 -7.18 -11.10 4.90
C THR A 81 -6.63 -11.81 6.14
N PHE A 82 -5.63 -11.25 6.81
CA PHE A 82 -5.01 -11.88 7.99
C PHE A 82 -5.68 -11.57 9.34
N ASN A 83 -6.58 -10.58 9.43
CA ASN A 83 -7.31 -10.30 10.68
C ASN A 83 -8.57 -11.17 10.86
N LYS A 84 -8.91 -12.02 9.88
CA LYS A 84 -10.05 -12.94 9.94
C LYS A 84 -9.59 -14.34 10.37
N PRO A 85 -10.14 -14.89 11.47
CA PRO A 85 -9.71 -16.17 12.04
C PRO A 85 -9.92 -17.37 11.12
N TYR A 86 -10.83 -17.22 10.18
CA TYR A 86 -11.02 -18.16 9.08
C TYR A 86 -10.83 -17.34 7.83
N SER A 87 -9.88 -17.70 6.98
CA SER A 87 -9.94 -17.29 5.58
C SER A 87 -11.04 -18.09 4.86
N GLU A 88 -12.21 -18.28 5.48
CA GLU A 88 -13.44 -18.77 4.84
C GLU A 88 -13.87 -17.84 3.69
N TYR A 89 -13.23 -16.68 3.53
CA TYR A 89 -13.28 -15.85 2.33
C TYR A 89 -12.25 -16.23 1.25
N PHE A 90 -11.87 -17.51 1.21
CA PHE A 90 -11.52 -18.10 -0.06
C PHE A 90 -12.83 -18.19 -0.87
N GLY A 91 -13.04 -17.29 -1.82
CA GLY A 91 -14.16 -17.39 -2.76
C GLY A 91 -14.16 -18.71 -3.53
N GLU A 92 -15.04 -18.90 -4.53
CA GLU A 92 -15.18 -20.13 -5.34
C GLU A 92 -13.87 -20.63 -6.03
N TYR A 93 -12.73 -19.93 -5.86
CA TYR A 93 -11.57 -20.03 -6.72
C TYR A 93 -10.22 -20.34 -6.02
N TYR A 94 -10.15 -20.39 -4.68
CA TYR A 94 -8.96 -20.98 -4.04
C TYR A 94 -9.04 -22.51 -4.15
N THR A 95 -8.14 -23.11 -4.92
CA THR A 95 -8.11 -24.57 -5.13
C THR A 95 -7.30 -25.32 -4.07
N GLY A 96 -6.68 -24.59 -3.12
CA GLY A 96 -5.91 -25.14 -2.01
C GLY A 96 -6.77 -25.58 -0.82
N LYS A 97 -6.13 -26.18 0.18
CA LYS A 97 -6.80 -26.52 1.45
C LYS A 97 -6.94 -25.28 2.32
N GLU A 98 -8.08 -25.13 2.98
CA GLU A 98 -8.31 -24.11 4.01
C GLU A 98 -7.08 -24.00 4.94
N TYR A 99 -6.61 -22.77 5.13
CA TYR A 99 -5.48 -22.47 6.00
C TYR A 99 -5.97 -21.72 7.23
N ASP A 100 -5.68 -22.24 8.42
CA ASP A 100 -6.06 -21.60 9.69
C ASP A 100 -4.92 -20.68 10.16
N PHE A 101 -5.15 -19.37 10.04
CA PHE A 101 -4.20 -18.33 10.42
C PHE A 101 -4.25 -17.96 11.91
N ARG A 102 -5.16 -18.52 12.72
CA ARG A 102 -5.33 -18.11 14.12
C ARG A 102 -4.10 -18.39 14.97
N GLY A 103 -3.66 -17.36 15.70
CA GLY A 103 -2.55 -17.46 16.65
C GLY A 103 -1.20 -17.74 15.99
N ARG A 104 -1.11 -17.59 14.67
CA ARG A 104 0.14 -17.66 13.90
C ARG A 104 0.69 -16.26 13.69
N ASP A 105 2.02 -16.18 13.61
CA ASP A 105 2.73 -14.94 13.31
C ASP A 105 2.85 -14.78 11.80
N ILE A 106 1.81 -14.20 11.20
CA ILE A 106 1.72 -13.98 9.75
C ILE A 106 2.22 -12.59 9.41
N THR A 107 3.16 -12.53 8.48
CA THR A 107 3.81 -11.29 8.04
C THR A 107 3.93 -11.23 6.52
N THR A 108 4.24 -10.06 5.98
CA THR A 108 4.76 -9.92 4.62
C THR A 108 6.17 -10.50 4.54
N LYS A 109 6.72 -10.66 3.32
CA LYS A 109 8.12 -11.07 3.11
C LYS A 109 9.11 -10.20 3.90
N ARG A 110 8.78 -8.92 4.10
CA ARG A 110 9.61 -7.94 4.80
C ARG A 110 9.35 -7.88 6.31
N GLY A 111 8.53 -8.78 6.85
CA GLY A 111 8.29 -8.90 8.29
C GLY A 111 7.23 -7.94 8.85
N ILE A 112 6.40 -7.31 8.00
CA ILE A 112 5.30 -6.47 8.46
C ILE A 112 4.09 -7.35 8.78
N GLY A 113 3.57 -7.23 10.00
CA GLY A 113 2.43 -8.01 10.49
C GLY A 113 1.38 -7.13 11.17
N ILE A 114 0.29 -7.75 11.63
CA ILE A 114 -0.67 -7.07 12.51
C ILE A 114 0.04 -6.69 13.81
N GLY A 115 -0.07 -5.44 14.21
CA GLY A 115 0.63 -4.85 15.34
C GLY A 115 1.94 -4.14 14.98
N SER A 116 2.40 -4.24 13.73
CA SER A 116 3.53 -3.42 13.26
C SER A 116 3.16 -1.94 13.23
N THR A 117 4.15 -1.07 13.41
CA THR A 117 4.00 0.38 13.37
C THR A 117 4.23 0.93 11.96
N MET A 118 3.73 2.14 11.68
CA MET A 118 4.08 2.84 10.43
C MET A 118 5.59 3.09 10.29
N GLU A 119 6.34 3.26 11.38
CA GLU A 119 7.80 3.38 11.34
C GLU A 119 8.44 2.10 10.77
N GLU A 120 8.00 0.92 11.21
CA GLU A 120 8.47 -0.36 10.68
C GLU A 120 8.10 -0.52 9.19
N VAL A 121 6.91 -0.07 8.78
CA VAL A 121 6.51 -0.06 7.35
C VAL A 121 7.42 0.85 6.52
N ILE A 122 7.77 2.04 7.03
CA ILE A 122 8.69 2.97 6.37
C ILE A 122 10.07 2.33 6.20
N GLU A 123 10.58 1.65 7.23
CA GLU A 123 11.87 0.95 7.15
C GLU A 123 11.83 -0.24 6.19
N ALA A 124 10.72 -0.96 6.15
CA ALA A 124 10.54 -2.14 5.30
C ALA A 124 10.34 -1.77 3.82
N TYR A 125 9.63 -0.69 3.50
CA TYR A 125 9.22 -0.33 2.13
C TYR A 125 9.62 1.09 1.72
N PRO A 126 10.86 1.54 1.95
CA PRO A 126 11.22 2.96 1.91
C PRO A 126 11.01 3.64 0.53
N ASP A 127 11.01 2.84 -0.54
CA ASP A 127 11.00 3.26 -1.94
C ASP A 127 9.80 2.69 -2.73
N ILE A 128 8.80 2.11 -2.06
CA ILE A 128 7.64 1.54 -2.74
C ILE A 128 6.51 2.57 -2.87
N ALA A 129 5.89 2.61 -4.04
CA ALA A 129 4.74 3.44 -4.34
C ALA A 129 3.47 2.87 -3.69
N PHE A 130 2.86 3.65 -2.79
CA PHE A 130 1.59 3.35 -2.16
C PHE A 130 0.48 4.28 -2.64
N LEU A 131 -0.72 3.71 -2.71
CA LEU A 131 -1.98 4.39 -2.89
C LEU A 131 -2.67 4.53 -1.53
N LEU A 132 -3.05 5.75 -1.17
CA LEU A 132 -3.85 6.06 0.01
C LEU A 132 -5.31 6.28 -0.40
N PHE A 133 -6.22 5.52 0.21
CA PHE A 133 -7.66 5.77 0.10
C PHE A 133 -8.15 6.52 1.33
N SER A 134 -9.02 7.50 1.13
CA SER A 134 -9.69 8.18 2.23
C SER A 134 -11.19 8.18 1.98
N GLU A 135 -11.90 7.18 2.52
CA GLU A 135 -13.35 7.07 2.33
C GLU A 135 -14.13 8.22 3.00
N ASP A 136 -13.54 8.85 4.02
CA ASP A 136 -14.27 9.66 5.02
C ASP A 136 -13.91 11.15 5.07
N THR A 137 -13.00 11.62 4.22
CA THR A 137 -12.51 13.03 4.21
C THR A 137 -12.96 13.81 2.98
N GLY A 138 -13.53 13.14 1.98
CA GLY A 138 -13.69 13.72 0.64
C GLY A 138 -12.36 13.88 -0.09
N ASP A 139 -11.26 13.37 0.50
CA ASP A 139 -9.98 13.30 -0.16
C ASP A 139 -9.99 12.14 -1.16
N GLN A 140 -9.76 12.56 -2.38
CA GLN A 140 -9.57 11.76 -3.56
C GLN A 140 -8.42 10.77 -3.38
N ASN A 141 -8.43 9.67 -4.15
CA ASN A 141 -7.34 8.70 -4.12
C ASN A 141 -6.02 9.42 -4.42
N ILE A 142 -5.01 9.19 -3.57
CA ILE A 142 -3.68 9.74 -3.77
C ILE A 142 -2.74 8.60 -4.09
N PHE A 143 -2.25 8.59 -5.32
CA PHE A 143 -1.38 7.57 -5.85
C PHE A 143 0.10 7.89 -5.63
N ASP A 144 0.88 6.82 -5.60
CA ASP A 144 2.33 6.79 -5.59
C ASP A 144 2.98 7.68 -4.51
N LEU A 145 2.53 7.48 -3.27
CA LEU A 145 3.12 8.01 -2.05
C LEU A 145 4.19 7.06 -1.50
N SER A 146 5.30 7.59 -0.99
CA SER A 146 6.18 6.83 -0.09
C SER A 146 5.45 6.49 1.21
N PRO A 147 5.85 5.43 1.95
CA PRO A 147 5.26 5.15 3.26
C PRO A 147 5.36 6.32 4.25
N ALA A 148 6.43 7.14 4.17
CA ALA A 148 6.57 8.32 5.02
C ALA A 148 5.54 9.40 4.67
N GLN A 149 5.21 9.56 3.39
CA GLN A 149 4.14 10.45 2.95
C GLN A 149 2.75 9.92 3.29
N VAL A 150 2.58 8.60 3.36
CA VAL A 150 1.37 7.94 3.87
C VAL A 150 1.24 8.21 5.37
N GLU A 151 2.27 7.92 6.17
CA GLU A 151 2.31 8.13 7.62
C GLU A 151 1.99 9.58 8.00
N TYR A 152 2.61 10.54 7.32
CA TYR A 152 2.35 11.96 7.54
C TYR A 152 0.86 12.32 7.37
N ARG A 153 0.18 11.74 6.36
CA ARG A 153 -1.23 12.03 6.07
C ARG A 153 -2.16 11.33 7.05
N ILE A 154 -1.85 10.11 7.43
CA ILE A 154 -2.66 9.32 8.36
C ILE A 154 -2.63 9.93 9.77
N ARG A 155 -1.52 10.55 10.17
CA ARG A 155 -1.40 11.25 11.45
C ARG A 155 -2.43 12.37 11.64
N ASP A 156 -2.83 13.03 10.55
CA ASP A 156 -3.86 14.08 10.61
C ASP A 156 -5.29 13.52 10.77
N HIS A 157 -5.43 12.18 10.72
CA HIS A 157 -6.67 11.42 10.77
C HIS A 157 -6.62 10.24 11.76
N GLU A 158 -5.84 10.35 12.84
CA GLU A 158 -5.67 9.30 13.87
C GLU A 158 -7.01 8.81 14.47
N ASP A 159 -8.06 9.63 14.45
CA ASP A 159 -9.38 9.27 14.95
C ASP A 159 -10.20 8.37 14.01
N LYS A 160 -9.64 8.00 12.86
CA LYS A 160 -10.29 7.20 11.82
C LYS A 160 -9.40 6.07 11.34
N GLU A 161 -10.02 4.95 11.00
CA GLU A 161 -9.36 3.87 10.28
C GLU A 161 -8.90 4.38 8.90
N GLN A 162 -7.62 4.21 8.58
CA GLN A 162 -7.05 4.60 7.29
C GLN A 162 -6.59 3.36 6.52
N TYR A 163 -6.76 3.38 5.20
CA TYR A 163 -6.44 2.26 4.33
C TYR A 163 -5.50 2.69 3.20
N PHE A 164 -4.40 1.97 3.04
CA PHE A 164 -3.43 2.20 1.98
C PHE A 164 -2.93 0.88 1.41
N LYS A 165 -2.50 0.89 0.14
CA LYS A 165 -2.08 -0.32 -0.55
C LYS A 165 -1.02 -0.04 -1.61
N THR A 166 -0.19 -1.02 -1.91
CA THR A 166 0.63 -1.02 -3.11
C THR A 166 -0.02 -1.95 -4.13
N VAL A 167 -0.11 -1.51 -5.38
CA VAL A 167 -0.68 -2.30 -6.48
C VAL A 167 0.35 -2.39 -7.60
N ARG A 168 0.51 -3.59 -8.12
CA ARG A 168 1.37 -3.90 -9.26
C ARG A 168 0.51 -4.39 -10.41
N PHE A 169 0.45 -3.61 -11.48
CA PHE A 169 -0.13 -4.04 -12.75
C PHE A 169 0.98 -4.50 -13.67
N LYS A 170 0.85 -5.69 -14.25
CA LYS A 170 1.73 -6.14 -15.33
C LYS A 170 0.97 -6.12 -16.63
N THR A 171 1.37 -5.32 -17.60
CA THR A 171 0.74 -5.28 -18.93
C THR A 171 1.01 -6.57 -19.73
N LYS A 172 0.27 -6.80 -20.83
CA LYS A 172 0.51 -7.97 -21.71
C LYS A 172 1.89 -7.97 -22.37
N ASP A 173 2.47 -6.81 -22.65
CA ASP A 173 3.83 -6.66 -23.17
C ASP A 173 4.91 -6.69 -22.07
N GLY A 174 4.50 -6.73 -20.81
CA GLY A 174 5.35 -7.07 -19.66
C GLY A 174 5.87 -5.88 -18.87
N GLU A 175 5.43 -4.66 -19.19
CA GLU A 175 5.65 -3.46 -18.39
C GLU A 175 5.00 -3.60 -17.01
N LEU A 176 5.65 -3.04 -15.99
CA LEU A 176 5.12 -2.97 -14.63
C LEU A 176 4.68 -1.55 -14.32
N LEU A 177 3.44 -1.39 -13.89
CA LEU A 177 2.85 -0.11 -13.58
C LEU A 177 2.45 -0.05 -12.10
N SER A 178 2.65 1.12 -11.51
CA SER A 178 2.06 1.52 -10.24
C SER A 178 0.58 1.88 -10.43
N SER A 179 -0.08 2.34 -9.37
CA SER A 179 -1.44 2.89 -9.51
C SER A 179 -1.44 4.17 -10.37
N ALA A 180 -0.42 5.02 -10.26
CA ALA A 180 -0.26 6.15 -11.17
C ALA A 180 -0.04 5.71 -12.62
N GLY A 181 0.89 4.78 -12.82
CA GLY A 181 1.22 4.26 -14.15
C GLY A 181 0.03 3.61 -14.85
N TYR A 182 -0.87 2.96 -14.10
CA TYR A 182 -2.13 2.44 -14.64
C TYR A 182 -3.02 3.54 -15.21
N CYS A 183 -3.18 4.65 -14.48
CA CYS A 183 -3.96 5.78 -14.95
C CYS A 183 -3.33 6.47 -16.16
N ASP A 184 -2.00 6.65 -16.14
CA ASP A 184 -1.26 7.22 -17.26
C ASP A 184 -1.39 6.32 -18.51
N TYR A 185 -1.23 5.01 -18.36
CA TYR A 185 -1.43 4.04 -19.43
C TYR A 185 -2.82 4.17 -20.08
N ILE A 186 -3.87 4.30 -19.28
CA ILE A 186 -5.24 4.53 -19.80
C ILE A 186 -5.32 5.84 -20.57
N HIS A 187 -4.78 6.92 -20.01
CA HIS A 187 -4.85 8.25 -20.60
C HIS A 187 -4.08 8.34 -21.92
N GLU A 188 -2.82 7.89 -21.93
CA GLU A 188 -1.91 7.96 -23.07
C GLU A 188 -2.38 7.10 -24.24
N ASN A 189 -3.06 5.99 -23.96
CA ASN A 189 -3.64 5.11 -24.98
C ASN A 189 -5.07 5.49 -25.37
N GLY A 190 -5.63 6.57 -24.81
CA GLY A 190 -7.00 7.03 -25.11
C GLY A 190 -8.08 6.01 -24.72
N LEU A 191 -7.82 5.19 -23.70
CA LEU A 191 -8.72 4.14 -23.24
C LEU A 191 -9.76 4.71 -22.27
N HIS A 192 -10.92 4.05 -22.18
CA HIS A 192 -11.92 4.38 -21.17
C HIS A 192 -11.65 3.60 -19.88
N GLY A 193 -11.30 4.30 -18.80
CA GLY A 193 -10.87 3.64 -17.55
C GLY A 193 -11.89 2.65 -16.98
N GLY A 194 -13.19 2.96 -17.04
CA GLY A 194 -14.23 2.02 -16.59
C GLY A 194 -14.37 0.78 -17.48
N TYR A 195 -13.96 0.86 -18.75
CA TYR A 195 -13.94 -0.32 -19.62
C TYR A 195 -12.71 -1.17 -19.32
N VAL A 196 -11.53 -0.53 -19.17
CA VAL A 196 -10.28 -1.20 -18.81
C VAL A 196 -10.43 -1.93 -17.47
N PHE A 197 -11.06 -1.29 -16.47
CA PHE A 197 -11.34 -1.92 -15.18
C PHE A 197 -12.28 -3.15 -15.30
N ALA A 198 -13.22 -3.14 -16.23
CA ALA A 198 -14.15 -4.25 -16.42
C ALA A 198 -13.62 -5.36 -17.34
N ASN A 199 -12.51 -5.12 -18.07
CA ASN A 199 -11.92 -6.04 -19.04
C ASN A 199 -10.38 -6.05 -18.88
N GLN A 200 -9.91 -6.12 -17.63
CA GLN A 200 -8.49 -6.00 -17.31
C GLN A 200 -7.66 -7.10 -17.99
N GLU A 201 -8.26 -8.26 -18.26
CA GLU A 201 -7.65 -9.40 -18.94
C GLU A 201 -7.22 -9.10 -20.37
N GLU A 202 -7.82 -8.10 -21.02
CA GLU A 202 -7.42 -7.65 -22.35
C GLU A 202 -6.07 -6.91 -22.31
N TYR A 203 -5.77 -6.23 -21.20
CA TYR A 203 -4.66 -5.27 -21.09
C TYR A 203 -3.52 -5.75 -20.20
N PHE A 204 -3.85 -6.54 -19.18
CA PHE A 204 -2.91 -6.95 -18.14
C PHE A 204 -2.72 -8.47 -18.11
N LYS A 205 -1.52 -8.88 -17.73
CA LYS A 205 -1.12 -10.26 -17.50
C LYS A 205 -1.31 -10.67 -16.03
N SER A 206 -1.15 -9.75 -15.10
CA SER A 206 -1.41 -9.99 -13.68
C SER A 206 -1.59 -8.68 -12.94
N ILE A 207 -2.44 -8.64 -11.92
CA ILE A 207 -2.54 -7.54 -10.97
C ILE A 207 -2.39 -8.11 -9.57
N TRP A 208 -1.53 -7.50 -8.76
CA TRP A 208 -1.25 -7.94 -7.39
C TRP A 208 -1.27 -6.77 -6.43
N THR A 209 -1.78 -7.02 -5.23
CA THR A 209 -2.02 -5.98 -4.22
C THR A 209 -1.56 -6.47 -2.85
N ILE A 210 -0.91 -5.58 -2.10
CA ILE A 210 -0.75 -5.68 -0.65
C ILE A 210 -1.41 -4.47 -0.03
N SER A 211 -2.37 -4.69 0.84
CA SER A 211 -3.14 -3.65 1.51
C SER A 211 -2.92 -3.68 3.01
N PHE A 212 -2.95 -2.50 3.60
CA PHE A 212 -2.76 -2.26 5.01
C PHE A 212 -3.89 -1.37 5.51
N THR A 213 -4.43 -1.74 6.66
CA THR A 213 -5.30 -0.85 7.44
C THR A 213 -4.58 -0.48 8.72
N VAL A 214 -4.70 0.79 9.10
CA VAL A 214 -4.01 1.37 10.24
C VAL A 214 -4.98 2.12 11.14
N GLU A 215 -4.80 1.92 12.45
CA GLU A 215 -5.46 2.66 13.52
C GLU A 215 -4.38 3.11 14.51
N ASP A 216 -4.41 4.37 14.95
CA ASP A 216 -3.42 4.94 15.87
C ASP A 216 -1.94 4.70 15.46
N GLY A 217 -1.66 4.69 14.15
CA GLY A 217 -0.32 4.44 13.60
C GLY A 217 0.15 2.97 13.65
N VAL A 218 -0.74 2.04 14.00
CA VAL A 218 -0.47 0.60 14.09
C VAL A 218 -1.30 -0.17 13.05
N ILE A 219 -0.67 -1.13 12.39
CA ILE A 219 -1.31 -2.01 11.41
C ILE A 219 -2.30 -2.94 12.11
N THR A 220 -3.58 -2.81 11.78
CA THR A 220 -4.67 -3.63 12.34
C THR A 220 -5.16 -4.70 11.37
N HIS A 221 -4.86 -4.54 10.08
CA HIS A 221 -5.23 -5.45 9.02
C HIS A 221 -4.18 -5.46 7.92
N ILE A 222 -3.98 -6.65 7.35
CA ILE A 222 -3.20 -6.84 6.13
C ILE A 222 -4.02 -7.75 5.21
N GLU A 223 -4.03 -7.39 3.94
CA GLU A 223 -4.63 -8.17 2.87
C GLU A 223 -3.64 -8.33 1.71
N ILE A 224 -3.52 -9.54 1.17
CA ILE A 224 -2.75 -9.81 -0.04
C ILE A 224 -3.69 -10.40 -1.09
N GLY A 225 -3.77 -9.80 -2.27
CA GLY A 225 -4.71 -10.21 -3.30
C GLY A 225 -4.12 -10.21 -4.71
N SER A 226 -4.78 -10.97 -5.59
CA SER A 226 -4.57 -10.96 -7.03
C SER A 226 -5.91 -10.78 -7.74
N GLU A 227 -5.97 -9.90 -8.74
CA GLU A 227 -7.17 -9.82 -9.58
C GLU A 227 -7.08 -10.88 -10.68
N THR A 228 -8.19 -11.57 -10.90
CA THR A 228 -8.32 -12.59 -11.95
C THR A 228 -8.33 -11.90 -13.32
N LEU A 229 -7.42 -12.32 -14.19
CA LEU A 229 -7.28 -11.81 -15.56
C LEU A 229 -7.44 -12.93 -16.59
#